data_AF-A0A3A8LGQ4-F1
#
_entry.id   AF-A0A3A8LGQ4-F1
#
_cell.length_a   1.000
_cell.length_b   1.000
_cell.length_c   1.000
_cell.angle_alpha   90.00
_cell.angle_beta   90.00
_cell.angle_gamma   90.00
#
_symmetry.space_group_name_H-M   'P 1'
#
loop_
_entity.id
_entity.type
_entity.pdbx_description
1 polymer ?
#
loop_
_entity_poly.entity_id
_entity_poly.type
_entity_poly.pdbx_seq_one_letter_code
_entity_poly.pdbx_strand_id
1 'polypeptide(L)'
;MKKPTTNSEIRAWYNQKVASIPANDAKLKAQGASLEDRAKAAVKTRHDARLEARKFMSNPFEVAMLKARDFFTYGRLDGPSFDQLVNKAKGNKLTGDAVYQSLIDSSKRTNQTVNNHFNQQAKL
;
A
#
# COMPACT_ATOMS: atom_id res chain seq x y z
N MET A 1 -2.09 6.81 -19.93
CA MET A 1 -2.19 5.35 -19.69
C MET A 1 -3.65 4.95 -19.73
N LYS A 2 -3.98 3.83 -20.38
CA LYS A 2 -5.32 3.24 -20.37
C LYS A 2 -5.69 2.83 -18.93
N LYS A 3 -6.95 3.02 -18.54
CA LYS A 3 -7.48 2.53 -17.25
C LYS A 3 -7.36 0.99 -17.21
N PRO A 4 -6.77 0.39 -16.17
CA PRO A 4 -6.70 -1.07 -16.07
C PRO A 4 -8.11 -1.65 -15.86
N THR A 5 -8.37 -2.78 -16.51
CA THR A 5 -9.71 -3.40 -16.58
C THR A 5 -9.73 -4.85 -16.10
N THR A 6 -8.62 -5.58 -16.18
CA THR A 6 -8.50 -6.94 -15.63
C THR A 6 -7.81 -6.94 -14.27
N ASN A 7 -8.03 -7.97 -13.44
CA ASN A 7 -7.35 -8.10 -12.15
C ASN A 7 -5.81 -8.09 -12.28
N SER A 8 -5.27 -8.67 -13.36
CA SER A 8 -3.83 -8.64 -13.65
C SER A 8 -3.33 -7.24 -14.02
N GLU A 9 -4.06 -6.50 -14.86
CA GLU A 9 -3.73 -5.10 -15.19
C GLU A 9 -3.82 -4.20 -13.95
N ILE A 10 -4.85 -4.39 -13.12
CA ILE A 10 -5.06 -3.64 -11.87
C ILE A 10 -3.92 -3.94 -10.90
N ARG A 11 -3.50 -5.20 -10.78
CA ARG A 11 -2.38 -5.59 -9.93
C ARG A 11 -1.07 -4.99 -10.42
N ALA A 12 -0.81 -5.01 -11.72
CA ALA A 12 0.37 -4.39 -12.33
C ALA A 12 0.40 -2.89 -12.06
N TRP A 13 -0.74 -2.20 -12.25
CA TRP A 13 -0.88 -0.77 -11.93
C TRP A 13 -0.61 -0.48 -10.45
N TYR A 14 -1.18 -1.27 -9.53
CA TYR A 14 -0.94 -1.14 -8.09
C TYR A 14 0.55 -1.30 -7.76
N ASN A 15 1.20 -2.32 -8.32
CA ASN A 15 2.62 -2.57 -8.10
C ASN A 15 3.48 -1.42 -8.61
N GLN A 16 3.14 -0.83 -9.77
CA GLN A 16 3.82 0.35 -10.30
C GLN A 16 3.68 1.57 -9.36
N LYS A 17 2.50 1.79 -8.78
CA LYS A 17 2.29 2.86 -7.78
C LYS A 17 3.11 2.63 -6.51
N VAL A 18 3.20 1.40 -6.03
CA VAL A 18 4.03 1.09 -4.85
C VAL A 18 5.52 1.23 -5.18
N ALA A 19 5.94 0.87 -6.39
CA ALA A 19 7.33 0.98 -6.84
C ALA A 19 7.84 2.44 -6.97
N SER A 20 6.96 3.45 -6.98
CA SER A 20 7.38 4.86 -6.98
C SER A 20 7.76 5.37 -5.58
N ILE A 21 7.37 4.66 -4.51
CA ILE A 21 7.60 5.09 -3.12
C ILE A 21 9.08 5.35 -2.83
N PRO A 22 10.05 4.48 -3.20
CA PRO A 22 11.46 4.74 -2.95
C PRO A 22 12.00 6.02 -3.59
N ALA A 23 11.59 6.32 -4.83
CA ALA A 23 12.01 7.54 -5.53
C ALA A 23 11.40 8.80 -4.88
N ASN A 24 10.12 8.73 -4.48
CA ASN A 24 9.46 9.82 -3.77
C ASN A 24 10.08 10.07 -2.38
N ASP A 25 10.39 8.98 -1.66
CA ASP A 25 11.07 9.05 -0.36
C ASP A 25 12.45 9.70 -0.47
N ALA A 26 13.24 9.31 -1.48
CA ALA A 26 14.55 9.91 -1.74
C ALA A 26 14.44 11.41 -2.08
N LYS A 27 13.45 11.79 -2.89
CA LYS A 27 13.17 13.21 -3.20
C LYS A 27 12.83 14.01 -1.95
N LEU A 28 11.92 13.51 -1.12
CA LEU A 28 11.52 14.18 0.12
C LEU A 28 12.69 14.31 1.09
N LYS A 29 13.53 13.27 1.20
CA LYS A 29 14.77 13.31 1.99
C LYS A 29 15.71 14.41 1.50
N ALA A 30 15.92 14.52 0.19
CA ALA A 30 16.76 15.56 -0.41
C ALA A 30 16.22 16.98 -0.19
N GLN A 31 14.90 17.11 0.01
CA GLN A 31 14.22 18.37 0.35
C GLN A 31 14.23 18.69 1.85
N GLY A 32 14.88 17.86 2.69
CA GLY A 32 14.95 18.08 4.13
C GLY A 32 13.70 17.66 4.90
N ALA A 33 12.79 16.88 4.28
CA ALA A 33 11.60 16.40 4.97
C ALA A 33 11.97 15.46 6.14
N SER A 34 11.23 15.58 7.24
CA SER A 34 11.39 14.71 8.40
C SER A 34 11.09 13.25 8.07
N LEU A 35 11.59 12.33 8.88
CA LEU A 35 11.31 10.91 8.69
C LEU A 35 9.82 10.59 8.85
N GLU A 36 9.12 11.30 9.75
CA GLU A 36 7.68 11.18 9.93
C GLU A 36 6.91 11.62 8.69
N ASP A 37 7.25 12.76 8.09
CA ASP A 37 6.59 13.26 6.88
C ASP A 37 6.81 12.32 5.69
N ARG A 38 8.02 11.79 5.58
CA ARG A 38 8.36 10.75 4.59
C ARG A 38 7.55 9.47 4.81
N ALA A 39 7.38 9.03 6.05
CA ALA A 39 6.53 7.89 6.39
C ALA A 39 5.05 8.14 6.07
N LYS A 40 4.51 9.33 6.39
CA LYS A 40 3.14 9.73 6.04
C LYS A 40 2.94 9.69 4.52
N ALA A 41 3.89 10.22 3.75
CA ALA A 41 3.83 10.21 2.28
C ALA A 41 3.86 8.78 1.71
N ALA A 42 4.73 7.90 2.24
CA ALA A 42 4.83 6.51 1.82
C ALA A 42 3.54 5.72 2.13
N VAL A 43 3.03 5.84 3.36
CA VAL A 43 1.79 5.18 3.79
C VAL A 43 0.61 5.67 2.97
N LYS A 44 0.51 7.00 2.76
CA LYS A 44 -0.56 7.60 1.94
C LYS A 44 -0.51 7.08 0.50
N THR A 45 0.66 7.07 -0.12
CA THR A 45 0.82 6.58 -1.51
C THR A 45 0.32 5.15 -1.65
N ARG A 46 0.67 4.26 -0.71
CA ARG A 46 0.20 2.87 -0.72
C ARG A 46 -1.29 2.75 -0.43
N HIS A 47 -1.80 3.53 0.52
CA HIS A 47 -3.21 3.53 0.88
C HIS A 47 -4.07 3.97 -0.30
N ASP A 48 -3.72 5.09 -0.94
CA ASP A 48 -4.39 5.61 -2.12
C ASP A 48 -4.34 4.60 -3.27
N ALA A 49 -3.18 3.98 -3.52
CA ALA A 49 -3.04 2.94 -4.54
C ALA A 49 -3.97 1.74 -4.29
N ARG A 50 -4.16 1.32 -3.03
CA ARG A 50 -5.11 0.24 -2.69
C ARG A 50 -6.55 0.67 -3.01
N LEU A 51 -6.95 1.87 -2.59
CA LEU A 51 -8.32 2.34 -2.80
C LEU A 51 -8.63 2.52 -4.27
N GLU A 52 -7.70 3.10 -5.02
CA GLU A 52 -7.86 3.30 -6.45
C GLU A 52 -7.89 1.98 -7.22
N ALA A 53 -7.06 1.00 -6.86
CA ALA A 53 -7.11 -0.34 -7.44
C ALA A 53 -8.51 -0.99 -7.27
N ARG A 54 -9.14 -0.80 -6.11
CA ARG A 54 -10.52 -1.29 -5.87
C ARG A 54 -11.57 -0.60 -6.73
N LYS A 55 -11.38 0.67 -7.10
CA LYS A 55 -12.28 1.38 -8.03
C LYS A 55 -12.18 0.87 -9.47
N PHE A 56 -11.08 0.19 -9.80
CA PHE A 56 -10.90 -0.43 -11.11
C PHE A 56 -11.48 -1.84 -11.20
N MET A 57 -11.68 -2.51 -10.07
CA MET A 57 -12.26 -3.85 -10.04
C MET A 57 -13.71 -3.84 -10.52
N SER A 58 -14.05 -4.73 -11.45
CA SER A 58 -15.40 -4.84 -12.03
C SER A 58 -16.38 -5.61 -11.15
N ASN A 59 -15.89 -6.51 -10.29
CA ASN A 59 -16.73 -7.33 -9.41
C ASN A 59 -16.99 -6.63 -8.06
N PRO A 60 -18.21 -6.12 -7.80
CA PRO A 60 -18.52 -5.43 -6.55
C PRO A 60 -18.50 -6.36 -5.33
N PHE A 61 -18.76 -7.65 -5.49
CA PHE A 61 -18.73 -8.62 -4.39
C PHE A 61 -17.30 -8.83 -3.88
N GLU A 62 -16.32 -8.95 -4.77
CA GLU A 62 -14.89 -9.02 -4.39
C GLU A 62 -14.45 -7.76 -3.64
N VAL A 63 -14.87 -6.58 -4.09
CA VAL A 63 -14.57 -5.31 -3.40
C VAL A 63 -15.21 -5.28 -2.00
N ALA A 64 -16.45 -5.76 -1.85
CA ALA A 64 -17.12 -5.85 -0.56
C ALA A 64 -16.39 -6.80 0.40
N MET A 65 -15.95 -7.97 -0.08
CA MET A 65 -15.16 -8.91 0.71
C MET A 65 -13.82 -8.32 1.16
N LEU A 66 -13.15 -7.54 0.31
CA LEU A 66 -11.92 -6.83 0.68
C LEU A 66 -12.17 -5.76 1.76
N LYS A 67 -13.27 -5.02 1.68
CA LYS A 67 -13.67 -4.03 2.69
C LYS A 67 -14.06 -4.69 4.02
N ALA A 68 -14.79 -5.80 3.97
CA ALA A 68 -15.17 -6.56 5.16
C ALA A 68 -13.93 -7.09 5.89
N ARG A 69 -12.97 -7.68 5.15
CA ARG A 69 -11.68 -8.11 5.72
C ARG A 69 -10.95 -6.95 6.40
N ASP A 70 -10.88 -5.79 5.74
CA ASP A 70 -10.25 -4.61 6.32
C ASP A 70 -10.97 -4.17 7.62
N PHE A 71 -12.31 -4.21 7.64
CA PHE A 71 -13.10 -3.90 8.84
C PHE A 71 -12.79 -4.85 10.00
N PHE A 72 -12.80 -6.16 9.78
CA PHE A 72 -12.48 -7.12 10.84
C PHE A 72 -11.03 -7.03 11.33
N THR A 73 -10.10 -6.57 10.47
CA THR A 73 -8.67 -6.51 10.81
C THR A 73 -8.27 -5.17 11.45
N TYR A 74 -8.89 -4.07 11.00
CA TYR A 74 -8.47 -2.71 11.32
C TYR A 74 -9.61 -1.83 11.86
N GLY A 75 -10.84 -2.34 11.95
CA GLY A 75 -12.03 -1.54 12.29
C GLY A 75 -12.40 -0.50 11.23
N ARG A 76 -11.85 -0.61 10.01
CA ARG A 76 -12.00 0.38 8.93
C ARG A 76 -12.15 -0.29 7.57
N LEU A 77 -12.95 0.28 6.68
CA LEU A 77 -13.21 -0.28 5.34
C LEU A 77 -12.10 0.00 4.31
N ASP A 78 -11.12 0.85 4.65
CA ASP A 78 -10.05 1.32 3.76
C ASP A 78 -8.65 0.78 4.13
N GLY A 79 -8.60 -0.10 5.13
CA GLY A 79 -7.36 -0.65 5.67
C GLY A 79 -6.86 0.12 6.89
N PRO A 80 -5.59 -0.06 7.29
CA PRO A 80 -5.07 0.56 8.50
C PRO A 80 -4.88 2.07 8.31
N SER A 81 -5.15 2.84 9.37
CA SER A 81 -4.75 4.24 9.47
C SER A 81 -3.24 4.38 9.75
N PHE A 82 -2.69 5.59 9.58
CA PHE A 82 -1.30 5.87 9.94
C PHE A 82 -1.01 5.56 11.42
N ASP A 83 -1.89 5.99 12.32
CA ASP A 83 -1.74 5.75 13.77
C ASP A 83 -1.79 4.27 14.12
N GLN A 84 -2.63 3.48 13.45
CA GLN A 84 -2.65 2.03 13.63
C GLN A 84 -1.34 1.38 13.20
N LEU A 85 -0.71 1.87 12.14
CA LEU A 85 0.61 1.41 11.71
C LEU A 85 1.70 1.82 12.69
N VAL A 86 1.67 3.06 13.19
CA VAL A 86 2.58 3.55 14.24
C VAL A 86 2.45 2.71 15.51
N ASN A 87 1.23 2.47 15.98
CA ASN A 87 0.97 1.67 17.17
C ASN A 87 1.41 0.22 16.99
N LYS A 88 1.19 -0.36 15.81
CA LYS A 88 1.70 -1.70 15.47
C LYS A 88 3.22 -1.76 15.50
N ALA A 89 3.90 -0.76 14.94
CA ALA A 89 5.36 -0.67 14.96
C ALA A 89 5.92 -0.52 16.38
N LYS A 90 5.29 0.33 17.21
CA LYS A 90 5.61 0.46 18.64
C LYS A 90 5.37 -0.84 19.41
N GLY A 91 4.28 -1.55 19.12
CA GLY A 91 3.99 -2.89 19.67
C GLY A 91 5.06 -3.93 19.31
N ASN A 92 5.76 -3.75 18.19
CA ASN A 92 6.94 -4.53 17.80
C ASN A 92 8.25 -4.01 18.42
N LYS A 93 8.17 -3.24 19.51
CA LYS A 93 9.31 -2.69 20.25
C LYS A 93 10.18 -1.71 19.45
N LEU A 94 9.65 -1.12 18.38
CA LEU A 94 10.32 -0.03 17.67
C LEU A 94 10.08 1.30 18.38
N THR A 95 11.11 2.15 18.43
CA THR A 95 11.08 3.45 19.11
C THR A 95 11.66 4.56 18.24
N GLY A 96 11.23 5.80 18.48
CA GLY A 96 11.72 6.98 17.76
C GLY A 96 11.64 6.80 16.24
N ASP A 97 12.72 7.16 15.55
CA ASP A 97 12.85 7.09 14.09
C ASP A 97 12.64 5.69 13.50
N ALA A 98 12.97 4.63 14.26
CA ALA A 98 12.79 3.25 13.78
C ALA A 98 11.32 2.92 13.49
N VAL A 99 10.37 3.57 14.19
CA VAL A 99 8.94 3.45 13.90
C VAL A 99 8.66 3.92 12.48
N TYR A 100 9.05 5.16 12.16
CA TYR A 100 8.76 5.77 10.85
C TYR A 100 9.52 5.10 9.71
N GLN A 101 10.77 4.70 9.95
CA GLN A 101 11.55 3.93 8.97
C GLN A 101 10.84 2.60 8.62
N SER A 102 10.31 1.89 9.61
CA SER A 102 9.57 0.64 9.37
C SER A 102 8.29 0.84 8.53
N LEU A 103 7.65 2.01 8.65
CA LEU A 103 6.48 2.38 7.85
C LEU A 103 6.87 2.64 6.39
N ILE A 104 8.00 3.32 6.13
CA ILE A 104 8.54 3.49 4.78
C ILE A 104 8.88 2.12 4.16
N ASP A 105 9.59 1.28 4.90
CA ASP A 105 10.04 -0.04 4.43
C ASP A 105 8.91 -1.04 4.21
N SER A 106 7.87 -1.01 5.04
CA SER A 106 6.66 -1.80 4.80
C SER A 106 5.84 -1.25 3.63
N SER A 107 5.83 0.06 3.43
CA SER A 107 5.02 0.70 2.39
C SER A 107 5.50 0.38 0.98
N LYS A 108 6.81 0.16 0.77
CA LYS A 108 7.40 -0.19 -0.53
C LYS A 108 7.31 -1.68 -0.91
N ARG A 109 6.86 -2.57 -0.02
CA ARG A 109 6.81 -4.03 -0.27
C ARG A 109 5.46 -4.50 -0.79
N THR A 110 5.41 -5.36 -1.80
CA THR A 110 4.17 -6.02 -2.26
C THR A 110 4.20 -7.51 -1.96
N ASN A 111 3.02 -8.14 -1.92
CA ASN A 111 2.91 -9.57 -1.64
C ASN A 111 3.31 -10.37 -2.90
N GLN A 112 4.40 -11.15 -2.81
CA GLN A 112 4.94 -11.88 -3.95
C GLN A 112 4.07 -13.05 -4.40
N THR A 113 3.43 -13.77 -3.49
CA THR A 113 2.47 -14.84 -3.84
C THR A 113 1.33 -14.28 -4.70
N VAL A 114 0.77 -13.14 -4.30
CA VAL A 114 -0.29 -12.46 -5.06
C VAL A 114 0.24 -11.94 -6.40
N ASN A 115 1.46 -11.39 -6.44
CA ASN A 115 2.08 -10.96 -7.69
C ASN A 115 2.23 -12.13 -8.67
N ASN A 116 2.73 -13.27 -8.19
CA ASN A 116 2.94 -14.46 -9.02
C ASN A 116 1.63 -15.00 -9.57
N HIS A 117 0.56 -15.04 -8.77
CA HIS A 117 -0.76 -15.47 -9.21
C HIS A 117 -1.27 -14.65 -10.42
N PHE A 118 -1.19 -13.32 -10.33
CA PHE A 118 -1.68 -12.45 -11.41
C PHE A 118 -0.71 -12.32 -12.59
N ASN A 119 0.59 -12.45 -12.36
CA ASN A 119 1.59 -12.49 -13.43
C ASN A 119 1.47 -13.76 -14.29
N GLN A 120 1.09 -14.90 -13.70
CA GLN A 120 0.85 -16.15 -14.42
C GLN A 120 -0.44 -16.09 -15.25
N GLN A 121 -1.50 -15.48 -14.72
CA GLN A 121 -2.76 -15.28 -15.46
C GLN A 121 -2.61 -14.36 -16.69
N ALA A 122 -1.60 -13.50 -16.74
CA ALA A 122 -1.34 -12.64 -17.90
C ALA A 122 -0.60 -13.35 -19.06
N LYS A 123 -0.13 -14.59 -18.85
CA LYS A 123 0.61 -15.39 -19.83
C LYS A 123 -0.24 -16.50 -20.48
N LEU A 124 -1.48 -16.67 -20.05
CA LEU A 124 -2.48 -17.60 -20.59
C LEU A 124 -3.50 -16.82 -21.41
#